data_AF-A0A422M074-F1
#
_entry.id   AF-A0A422M074-F1
#
_cell.length_a   1.000
_cell.length_b   1.000
_cell.length_c   1.000
_cell.angle_alpha   90.00
_cell.angle_beta   90.00
_cell.angle_gamma   90.00
#
_symmetry.space_group_name_H-M   'P 1'
#
loop_
_entity.id
_entity.type
_entity.pdbx_description
1 polymer ?
#
loop_
_entity_poly.entity_id
_entity_poly.type
_entity_poly.pdbx_seq_one_letter_code
_entity_poly.pdbx_strand_id
1 'polypeptide(L)'
;MLSKVGGASGPLYGTAFLEMAKLAKTDTDFGDLVDAAAKGIAKRGQAKTGDKTMLDVWAPAADLIKQGKLDDAAIDKLVASTEPMIAKRGRASYLGEKSVGHIDPGAASTGELLKAYLDATA
;
A
#
# COMPACT_ATOMS: atom_id res chain seq x y z
N MET A 1 -3.18 -2.76 -15.24
CA MET A 1 -2.01 -2.67 -14.34
C MET A 1 -0.80 -3.42 -14.89
N LEU A 2 -0.80 -4.76 -14.95
CA LEU A 2 0.40 -5.57 -15.26
C LEU A 2 1.08 -5.31 -16.63
N SER A 3 0.35 -4.85 -17.65
CA SER A 3 0.88 -4.66 -19.01
C SER A 3 0.99 -3.20 -19.47
N LYS A 4 0.52 -2.23 -18.67
CA LYS A 4 0.46 -0.81 -19.05
C LYS A 4 1.18 0.14 -18.09
N VAL A 5 1.53 -0.32 -16.89
CA VAL A 5 2.31 0.44 -15.90
C VAL A 5 3.72 -0.13 -15.86
N GLY A 6 4.71 0.66 -16.27
CA GLY A 6 6.13 0.31 -16.19
C GLY A 6 6.68 0.44 -14.77
N GLY A 7 7.78 -0.26 -14.48
CA GLY A 7 8.45 -0.22 -13.17
C GLY A 7 7.85 -1.18 -12.13
N ALA A 8 8.25 -1.03 -10.87
CA ALA A 8 7.90 -1.97 -9.80
C ALA A 8 6.42 -1.90 -9.40
N SER A 9 5.77 -0.74 -9.54
CA SER A 9 4.38 -0.52 -9.09
C SER A 9 3.34 -1.31 -9.89
N GLY A 10 3.53 -1.49 -11.19
CA GLY A 10 2.58 -2.22 -12.06
C GLY A 10 2.32 -3.67 -11.61
N PRO A 11 3.37 -4.49 -11.44
CA PRO A 11 3.24 -5.84 -10.90
C PRO A 11 2.71 -5.88 -9.45
N LEU A 12 3.03 -4.88 -8.62
CA LEU A 12 2.60 -4.83 -7.23
C LEU A 12 1.10 -4.53 -7.11
N TYR A 13 0.60 -3.46 -7.72
CA TYR A 13 -0.83 -3.19 -7.78
C TYR A 13 -1.59 -4.30 -8.52
N GLY A 14 -1.04 -4.83 -9.60
CA GLY A 14 -1.63 -5.98 -10.29
C GLY A 14 -1.79 -7.20 -9.37
N THR A 15 -0.81 -7.46 -8.50
CA THR A 15 -0.90 -8.52 -7.50
C THR A 15 -1.93 -8.18 -6.42
N ALA A 16 -1.94 -6.95 -5.92
CA ALA A 16 -2.90 -6.48 -4.91
C ALA A 16 -4.35 -6.75 -5.35
N PHE A 17 -4.74 -6.25 -6.52
CA PHE A 17 -6.08 -6.45 -7.06
C PHE A 17 -6.38 -7.90 -7.40
N LEU A 18 -5.38 -8.68 -7.82
CA LEU A 18 -5.55 -10.11 -8.10
C LEU A 18 -5.85 -10.90 -6.82
N GLU A 19 -5.13 -10.62 -5.72
CA GLU A 19 -5.38 -11.28 -4.44
C GLU A 19 -6.75 -10.87 -3.85
N MET A 20 -7.12 -9.58 -3.95
CA MET A 20 -8.48 -9.14 -3.62
C MET A 20 -9.54 -9.89 -4.43
N ALA A 21 -9.40 -9.94 -5.76
CA ALA A 21 -10.37 -10.60 -6.64
C ALA A 21 -10.49 -12.12 -6.40
N LYS A 22 -9.41 -12.77 -5.93
CA LYS A 22 -9.46 -14.18 -5.54
C LYS A 22 -10.26 -14.37 -4.26
N LEU A 23 -9.99 -13.57 -3.22
CA LEU A 23 -10.67 -13.67 -1.93
C LEU A 23 -12.15 -13.27 -2.04
N ALA A 24 -12.46 -12.27 -2.87
CA ALA A 24 -13.81 -11.79 -3.18
C ALA A 24 -14.79 -12.87 -3.65
N LYS A 25 -14.30 -14.05 -4.07
CA LYS A 25 -15.14 -15.20 -4.44
C LYS A 25 -15.79 -15.89 -3.24
N THR A 26 -15.21 -15.72 -2.05
CA THR A 26 -15.64 -16.41 -0.82
C THR A 26 -15.86 -15.45 0.35
N ASP A 27 -15.22 -14.29 0.32
CA ASP A 27 -15.31 -13.28 1.37
C ASP A 27 -15.25 -11.89 0.75
N THR A 28 -16.19 -11.03 1.12
CA THR A 28 -16.36 -9.68 0.59
C THR A 28 -16.08 -8.59 1.63
N ASP A 29 -15.65 -8.95 2.84
CA ASP A 29 -15.21 -7.95 3.82
C ASP A 29 -14.04 -7.14 3.26
N PHE A 30 -14.20 -5.82 3.15
CA PHE A 30 -13.20 -4.99 2.49
C PHE A 30 -11.88 -4.97 3.26
N GLY A 31 -11.91 -5.05 4.59
CA GLY A 31 -10.71 -5.13 5.41
C GLY A 31 -9.90 -6.40 5.12
N ASP A 32 -10.58 -7.54 4.99
CA ASP A 32 -9.95 -8.82 4.62
C ASP A 32 -9.42 -8.81 3.18
N LEU A 33 -10.12 -8.18 2.25
CA LEU A 33 -9.63 -7.96 0.89
C LEU A 33 -8.34 -7.12 0.86
N VAL A 34 -8.30 -6.00 1.60
CA VAL A 34 -7.13 -5.11 1.67
C VAL A 34 -5.95 -5.82 2.36
N ASP A 35 -6.20 -6.64 3.38
CA ASP A 35 -5.17 -7.49 4.01
C ASP A 35 -4.61 -8.53 3.03
N ALA A 36 -5.46 -9.18 2.23
CA ALA A 36 -5.01 -10.10 1.18
C ALA A 36 -4.15 -9.39 0.13
N ALA A 37 -4.53 -8.18 -0.28
CA ALA A 37 -3.70 -7.33 -1.14
C ALA A 37 -2.34 -7.03 -0.50
N ALA A 38 -2.30 -6.60 0.76
CA ALA A 38 -1.08 -6.29 1.49
C ALA A 38 -0.13 -7.50 1.55
N LYS A 39 -0.64 -8.69 1.88
CA LYS A 39 0.12 -9.95 1.88
C LYS A 39 0.65 -10.30 0.50
N GLY A 40 -0.16 -10.10 -0.55
CA GLY A 40 0.25 -10.29 -1.94
C GLY A 40 1.40 -9.37 -2.35
N ILE A 41 1.30 -8.08 -2.02
CA ILE A 41 2.33 -7.07 -2.25
C ILE A 41 3.62 -7.44 -1.51
N ALA A 42 3.53 -7.78 -0.22
CA ALA A 42 4.67 -8.17 0.60
C ALA A 42 5.41 -9.36 -0.02
N LYS A 43 4.67 -10.40 -0.43
CA LYS A 43 5.23 -11.59 -1.09
C LYS A 43 5.88 -11.26 -2.44
N ARG A 44 5.19 -10.48 -3.30
CA ARG A 44 5.68 -10.13 -4.63
C ARG A 44 6.91 -9.22 -4.58
N GLY A 45 6.87 -8.21 -3.73
CA GLY A 45 7.93 -7.22 -3.57
C GLY A 45 9.05 -7.65 -2.62
N GLN A 46 8.89 -8.79 -1.95
CA GLN A 46 9.77 -9.25 -0.87
C GLN A 46 9.95 -8.19 0.23
N ALA A 47 8.93 -7.35 0.43
CA ALA A 47 8.95 -6.21 1.33
C ALA A 47 8.29 -6.53 2.67
N LYS A 48 8.69 -5.79 3.71
CA LYS A 48 8.07 -5.80 5.03
C LYS A 48 7.71 -4.36 5.43
N THR A 49 6.80 -4.20 6.39
CA THR A 49 6.56 -2.89 7.01
C THR A 49 7.87 -2.34 7.58
N GLY A 50 8.13 -1.06 7.36
CA GLY A 50 9.39 -0.37 7.65
C GLY A 50 10.45 -0.45 6.55
N ASP A 51 10.11 -0.96 5.36
CA ASP A 51 11.00 -0.97 4.19
C ASP A 51 10.89 0.31 3.32
N LYS A 52 9.97 1.23 3.67
CA LYS A 52 9.63 2.45 2.94
C LYS A 52 9.06 2.14 1.56
N THR A 53 7.87 1.54 1.54
CA THR A 53 7.14 1.15 0.33
C THR A 53 5.64 1.36 0.49
N MET A 54 4.86 1.13 -0.57
CA MET A 54 3.40 1.09 -0.50
C MET A 54 2.84 0.14 0.58
N LEU A 55 3.59 -0.90 0.97
CA LEU A 55 3.17 -1.83 2.02
C LEU A 55 2.97 -1.14 3.37
N ASP A 56 3.71 -0.05 3.63
CA ASP A 56 3.60 0.78 4.84
C ASP A 56 2.27 1.53 4.93
N VAL A 57 1.48 1.55 3.85
CA VAL A 57 0.11 2.05 3.84
C VAL A 57 -0.89 0.89 3.76
N TRP A 58 -0.68 -0.06 2.84
CA TRP A 58 -1.60 -1.19 2.63
C TRP A 58 -1.84 -2.03 3.90
N ALA A 59 -0.77 -2.41 4.60
CA ALA A 59 -0.88 -3.27 5.77
C ALA A 59 -1.64 -2.59 6.94
N PRO A 60 -1.23 -1.41 7.43
CA PRO A 60 -1.97 -0.75 8.50
C PRO A 60 -3.35 -0.24 8.08
N ALA A 61 -3.59 0.08 6.80
CA ALA A 61 -4.92 0.45 6.33
C ALA A 61 -5.91 -0.70 6.48
N ALA A 62 -5.51 -1.95 6.22
CA ALA A 62 -6.35 -3.13 6.43
C ALA A 62 -6.85 -3.23 7.88
N ASP A 63 -5.94 -3.02 8.85
CA ASP A 63 -6.27 -3.04 10.27
C ASP A 63 -7.22 -1.90 10.67
N LEU A 64 -7.02 -0.70 10.11
CA LEU A 64 -7.90 0.45 10.35
C LEU A 64 -9.30 0.26 9.77
N ILE A 65 -9.42 -0.33 8.57
CA ILE A 65 -10.70 -0.65 7.94
C ILE A 65 -11.48 -1.63 8.82
N LYS A 66 -10.83 -2.72 9.27
CA LYS A 66 -11.44 -3.72 10.16
C LYS A 66 -11.91 -3.13 11.50
N GLN A 67 -11.27 -2.06 11.95
CA GLN A 67 -11.65 -1.34 13.17
C GLN A 67 -12.68 -0.23 12.94
N GLY A 68 -13.05 0.07 11.68
CA GLY A 68 -13.91 1.21 11.35
C GLY A 68 -13.26 2.56 11.66
N LYS A 69 -11.94 2.66 11.54
CA LYS A 69 -11.13 3.85 11.89
C LYS A 69 -10.33 4.42 10.73
N LEU A 70 -10.62 3.98 9.50
CA LEU A 70 -9.99 4.57 8.32
C LEU A 70 -10.73 5.88 7.99
N ASP A 71 -9.99 6.99 7.99
CA ASP A 71 -10.41 8.30 7.52
C ASP A 71 -9.24 8.98 6.77
N ASP A 72 -9.48 10.15 6.17
CA ASP A 72 -8.45 10.90 5.42
C ASP A 72 -7.22 11.22 6.28
N ALA A 73 -7.43 11.58 7.54
CA ALA A 73 -6.35 11.95 8.46
C ALA A 73 -5.48 10.73 8.80
N ALA A 74 -6.09 9.56 8.99
CA ALA A 74 -5.39 8.31 9.21
C ALA A 74 -4.58 7.92 7.96
N ILE A 75 -5.17 8.05 6.76
CA ILE A 75 -4.48 7.79 5.49
C ILE A 75 -3.26 8.71 5.34
N ASP A 76 -3.43 10.02 5.56
CA ASP A 76 -2.35 11.00 5.46
C ASP A 76 -1.22 10.70 6.44
N LYS A 77 -1.57 10.28 7.66
CA LYS A 77 -0.59 9.85 8.66
C LYS A 77 0.19 8.61 8.21
N LEU A 78 -0.46 7.62 7.60
CA LEU A 78 0.22 6.44 7.07
C LEU A 78 1.20 6.81 5.94
N VAL A 79 0.78 7.67 5.01
CA VAL A 79 1.64 8.16 3.92
C VAL A 79 2.85 8.92 4.49
N ALA A 80 2.60 9.90 5.37
CA ALA A 80 3.63 10.71 6.00
C ALA A 80 4.62 9.89 6.84
N SER A 81 4.17 8.76 7.42
CA SER A 81 5.05 7.87 8.19
C SER A 81 6.23 7.34 7.37
N THR A 82 6.11 7.29 6.05
CA THR A 82 7.21 6.83 5.18
C THR A 82 8.33 7.84 5.04
N GLU A 83 8.09 9.14 5.23
CA GLU A 83 9.06 10.21 5.02
C GLU A 83 10.37 10.03 5.81
N PRO A 84 10.34 9.77 7.14
CA PRO A 84 11.57 9.59 7.93
C PRO A 84 12.28 8.25 7.71
N MET A 85 11.70 7.31 6.96
CA MET A 85 12.27 5.97 6.80
C MET A 85 13.44 5.94 5.80
N ILE A 86 14.40 5.04 6.06
CA ILE A 86 15.43 4.66 5.08
C ILE A 86 14.86 3.57 4.17
N ALA A 87 14.91 3.80 2.86
CA ALA A 87 14.44 2.84 1.86
C ALA A 87 15.30 1.57 1.84
N LYS A 88 14.64 0.42 1.94
CA LYS A 88 15.29 -0.91 1.86
C LYS A 88 14.92 -1.68 0.59
N ARG A 89 13.90 -1.22 -0.13
CA ARG A 89 13.37 -1.86 -1.36
C ARG A 89 13.22 -0.85 -2.50
N GLY A 90 13.07 -1.38 -3.71
CA GLY A 90 12.87 -0.59 -4.93
C GLY A 90 14.10 0.24 -5.31
N ARG A 91 13.90 1.22 -6.20
CA ARG A 91 14.99 2.11 -6.65
C ARG A 91 15.42 3.12 -5.59
N ALA A 92 14.52 3.47 -4.66
CA ALA A 92 14.81 4.39 -3.58
C ALA A 92 15.89 3.86 -2.64
N SER A 93 16.03 2.53 -2.48
CA SER A 93 17.08 1.94 -1.64
C SER A 93 18.50 2.19 -2.15
N TYR A 94 18.66 2.53 -3.43
CA TYR A 94 19.97 2.90 -4.00
C TYR A 94 20.53 4.19 -3.40
N LEU A 95 19.66 5.00 -2.78
CA LEU A 95 20.03 6.28 -2.15
C LEU A 95 20.43 6.14 -0.68
N GLY A 96 20.18 4.99 -0.05
CA GLY A 96 20.47 4.77 1.37
C GLY A 96 19.86 5.86 2.26
N GLU A 97 20.66 6.46 3.13
CA GLU A 97 20.23 7.53 4.04
C GLU A 97 19.66 8.76 3.33
N LYS A 98 20.03 9.01 2.07
CA LYS A 98 19.48 10.13 1.28
C LYS A 98 18.00 9.94 0.90
N SER A 99 17.42 8.78 1.18
CA SER A 99 15.98 8.55 1.02
C SER A 99 15.13 9.12 2.17
N VAL A 100 15.74 9.49 3.30
CA VAL A 100 15.08 10.12 4.45
C VAL A 100 14.66 11.55 4.09
N GLY A 101 13.49 11.98 4.55
CA GLY A 101 12.94 13.31 4.27
C GLY A 101 12.12 13.36 2.97
N HIS A 102 11.84 12.21 2.36
CA HIS A 102 11.03 12.10 1.16
C HIS A 102 9.93 11.05 1.35
N ILE A 103 8.68 11.40 1.06
CA ILE A 103 7.55 10.46 1.05
C ILE A 103 7.78 9.40 -0.04
N ASP A 104 7.47 8.14 0.27
CA ASP A 104 7.49 7.08 -0.75
C ASP A 104 6.37 7.29 -1.78
N PRO A 105 6.68 7.34 -3.10
CA PRO A 105 5.65 7.54 -4.11
C PRO A 105 4.63 6.40 -4.18
N GLY A 106 5.01 5.16 -3.83
CA GLY A 106 4.08 4.03 -3.79
C GLY A 106 3.10 4.12 -2.60
N ALA A 107 3.57 4.62 -1.46
CA ALA A 107 2.75 4.97 -0.32
C ALA A 107 1.78 6.11 -0.68
N ALA A 108 2.27 7.20 -1.28
CA ALA A 108 1.44 8.33 -1.71
C ALA A 108 0.33 7.89 -2.67
N SER A 109 0.65 7.14 -3.72
CA SER A 109 -0.37 6.65 -4.66
C SER A 109 -1.36 5.67 -4.03
N THR A 110 -0.95 4.94 -2.99
CA THR A 110 -1.86 4.09 -2.20
C THR A 110 -2.79 4.93 -1.33
N GLY A 111 -2.29 6.02 -0.75
CA GLY A 111 -3.11 6.96 0.00
C GLY A 111 -4.24 7.54 -0.87
N GLU A 112 -3.92 8.03 -2.07
CA GLU A 112 -4.92 8.54 -3.02
C GLU A 112 -5.98 7.47 -3.38
N LEU A 113 -5.56 6.22 -3.56
CA LEU A 113 -6.48 5.11 -3.83
C LEU A 113 -7.46 4.88 -2.67
N LEU A 114 -6.98 4.94 -1.43
CA LEU A 114 -7.81 4.75 -0.24
C LEU A 114 -8.76 5.92 0.01
N LYS A 115 -8.33 7.16 -0.25
CA LYS A 115 -9.21 8.34 -0.20
C LYS A 115 -10.32 8.25 -1.23
N ALA A 116 -9.98 7.87 -2.47
CA ALA A 116 -10.97 7.64 -3.51
C ALA A 116 -11.99 6.53 -3.13
N TYR A 117 -11.58 5.54 -2.34
CA TYR A 117 -12.50 4.54 -1.79
C TYR A 117 -13.43 5.15 -0.73
N LEU A 118 -12.92 5.95 0.20
CA LEU A 118 -13.75 6.65 1.19
C LEU A 118 -14.78 7.55 0.50
N ASP A 119 -14.36 8.35 -0.48
CA ASP A 119 -15.25 9.21 -1.25
C ASP A 119 -16.37 8.44 -1.97
N ALA A 120 -16.06 7.24 -2.50
CA ALA A 120 -17.02 6.41 -3.21
C ALA A 120 -17.98 5.65 -2.29
N THR A 121 -17.74 5.64 -0.98
CA THR A 121 -18.52 4.90 0.02
C THR A 121 -19.15 5.78 1.09
N ALA A 122 -18.93 7.10 1.00
CA ALA A 122 -19.56 8.13 1.82
C ALA A 122 -21.07 8.29 1.55
#